data_AF-A0A9P6R2E8-F1
#
_entry.id   AF-A0A9P6R2E8-F1
#
_cell.length_a   1.000
_cell.length_b   1.000
_cell.length_c   1.000
_cell.angle_alpha   90.00
_cell.angle_beta   90.00
_cell.angle_gamma   90.00
#
_symmetry.space_group_name_H-M   'P 1'
#
loop_
_entity.id
_entity.type
_entity.pdbx_description
1 polymer ?
#
loop_
_entity_poly.entity_id
_entity_poly.type
_entity_poly.pdbx_seq_one_letter_code
_entity_poly.pdbx_strand_id
1 'polypeptide(L)'
;MPEPTAAEPSRAQLMADASPEPVLSLDDFIAKAAVEVYKDAHSRLPNQCRFFHVASDYYDWPYEQRARVMGCPSTFHLCKTLVFENTKWKQDESKAVDADRYWCVIVQYEGAVNITKLEKAVREKTGASRKATHLRIAPAEKSYELTGFITNAVSPV
;
A
#
# COMPACT_ATOMS: atom_id res chain seq x y z
N MET A 1 55.34 21.86 22.10
CA MET A 1 54.32 20.97 22.70
C MET A 1 53.44 20.49 21.56
N PRO A 2 53.64 19.28 21.01
CA PRO A 2 52.75 18.77 19.98
C PRO A 2 51.46 18.23 20.63
N GLU A 3 50.31 18.55 20.03
CA GLU A 3 48.99 18.05 20.45
C GLU A 3 48.90 16.52 20.25
N PRO A 4 48.14 15.80 21.10
CA PRO A 4 47.98 14.36 20.95
C PRO A 4 47.02 14.06 19.79
N THR A 5 47.54 13.40 18.76
CA THR A 5 46.76 12.78 17.67
C THR A 5 45.71 11.84 18.26
N ALA A 6 44.43 12.14 18.02
CA ALA A 6 43.34 11.22 18.31
C ALA A 6 43.55 9.93 17.52
N ALA A 7 43.76 8.82 18.23
CA ALA A 7 43.95 7.51 17.61
C ALA A 7 42.63 7.10 16.92
N GLU A 8 42.69 6.86 15.60
CA GLU A 8 41.58 6.28 14.86
C GLU A 8 41.23 4.91 15.45
N PRO A 9 39.95 4.63 15.71
CA PRO A 9 39.55 3.35 16.26
C PRO A 9 39.92 2.23 15.28
N SER A 10 40.52 1.16 15.80
CA SER A 10 40.89 0.02 14.99
C SER A 10 39.65 -0.61 14.34
N ARG A 11 39.79 -1.15 13.14
CA ARG A 11 38.71 -1.87 12.42
C ARG A 11 38.06 -2.98 13.27
N ALA A 12 38.80 -3.54 14.24
CA ALA A 12 38.28 -4.53 15.18
C ALA A 12 37.30 -3.93 16.20
N GLN A 13 37.49 -2.68 16.62
CA GLN A 13 36.58 -1.97 17.53
C GLN A 13 35.27 -1.57 16.81
N LEU A 14 35.34 -1.18 15.54
CA LEU A 14 34.15 -0.89 14.72
C LEU A 14 33.23 -2.10 14.52
N MET A 15 33.77 -3.32 14.56
CA MET A 15 32.96 -4.55 14.44
C MET A 15 32.42 -5.05 15.78
N ALA A 16 32.93 -4.55 16.92
CA ALA A 16 32.49 -4.94 18.25
C ALA A 16 31.30 -4.11 18.77
N ASP A 17 31.07 -2.91 18.22
CA ASP A 17 29.92 -2.05 18.54
C ASP A 17 28.64 -2.41 17.74
N ALA A 18 28.74 -3.38 16.83
CA ALA A 18 27.57 -3.99 16.20
C ALA A 18 26.90 -4.92 17.21
N SER A 19 26.04 -4.34 18.06
CA SER A 19 25.11 -5.07 18.91
C SER A 19 24.46 -6.21 18.10
N PRO A 20 24.35 -7.44 18.64
CA PRO A 20 23.68 -8.56 17.98
C PRO A 20 22.15 -8.39 18.10
N GLU A 21 21.64 -7.20 17.79
CA GLU A 21 20.22 -7.04 17.52
C GLU A 21 19.94 -7.92 16.29
N PRO A 22 19.01 -8.89 16.38
CA PRO A 22 18.69 -9.72 15.23
C PRO A 22 18.19 -8.79 14.14
N VAL A 23 18.99 -8.64 13.08
CA VAL A 23 18.57 -7.97 11.86
C VAL A 23 17.42 -8.80 11.33
N LEU A 24 16.19 -8.36 11.61
CA LEU A 24 14.97 -9.00 11.12
C LEU A 24 15.16 -9.18 9.62
N SER A 25 15.13 -10.43 9.15
CA SER A 25 15.17 -10.67 7.72
C SER A 25 13.98 -9.98 7.07
N LEU A 26 14.07 -9.69 5.78
CA LEU A 26 12.93 -9.14 5.04
C LEU A 26 11.69 -10.04 5.20
N ASP A 27 11.90 -11.35 5.25
CA ASP A 27 10.84 -12.34 5.48
C ASP A 27 10.25 -12.26 6.90
N ASP A 28 11.09 -12.10 7.93
CA ASP A 28 10.63 -11.92 9.32
C ASP A 28 9.89 -10.59 9.49
N PHE A 29 10.35 -9.53 8.82
CA PHE A 29 9.69 -8.24 8.80
C PHE A 29 8.32 -8.33 8.11
N ILE A 30 8.25 -8.98 6.95
CA ILE A 30 6.98 -9.19 6.22
C ILE A 30 6.04 -10.06 7.05
N ALA A 31 6.52 -11.14 7.65
CA ALA A 31 5.72 -12.00 8.50
C ALA A 31 5.18 -11.25 9.74
N LYS A 32 6.02 -10.46 10.39
CA LYS A 32 5.61 -9.65 11.55
C LYS A 32 4.64 -8.53 11.15
N ALA A 33 4.89 -7.85 10.04
CA ALA A 33 4.01 -6.81 9.50
C ALA A 33 2.63 -7.39 9.13
N ALA A 34 2.60 -8.55 8.47
CA ALA A 34 1.36 -9.28 8.20
C ALA A 34 0.63 -9.60 9.52
N VAL A 35 1.32 -10.15 10.52
CA VAL A 35 0.71 -10.45 11.82
C VAL A 35 0.10 -9.21 12.48
N GLU A 36 0.76 -8.06 12.41
CA GLU A 36 0.22 -6.81 12.98
C GLU A 36 -0.99 -6.29 12.20
N VAL A 37 -0.98 -6.35 10.86
CA VAL A 37 -2.16 -6.02 10.02
C VAL A 37 -3.34 -6.94 10.36
N TYR A 38 -3.08 -8.23 10.55
CA TYR A 38 -4.10 -9.21 10.95
C TYR A 38 -4.69 -8.89 12.32
N LYS A 39 -3.84 -8.62 13.32
CA LYS A 39 -4.29 -8.25 14.67
C LYS A 39 -5.11 -6.97 14.65
N ASP A 40 -4.64 -5.98 13.91
CA ASP A 40 -5.30 -4.70 13.79
C ASP A 40 -6.68 -4.84 13.13
N ALA A 41 -6.77 -5.50 11.97
CA ALA A 41 -8.03 -5.75 11.28
C ALA A 41 -9.00 -6.55 12.15
N HIS A 42 -8.52 -7.58 12.84
CA HIS A 42 -9.35 -8.38 13.75
C HIS A 42 -9.82 -7.58 14.97
N SER A 43 -9.02 -6.64 15.47
CA SER A 43 -9.39 -5.77 16.60
C SER A 43 -10.47 -4.76 16.21
N ARG A 44 -10.41 -4.21 14.99
CA ARG A 44 -11.35 -3.18 14.51
C ARG A 44 -12.64 -3.76 13.93
N LEU A 45 -12.56 -4.94 13.33
CA LEU A 45 -13.67 -5.61 12.64
C LEU A 45 -13.85 -7.06 13.11
N PRO A 46 -14.02 -7.31 14.43
CA PRO A 46 -14.14 -8.65 14.94
C PRO A 46 -15.35 -9.35 14.30
N ASN A 47 -15.09 -10.54 13.74
CA ASN A 47 -16.06 -11.37 13.02
C ASN A 47 -16.60 -10.82 11.68
N GLN A 48 -16.07 -9.70 11.16
CA GLN A 48 -16.49 -9.13 9.87
C GLN A 48 -15.46 -9.29 8.75
N CYS A 49 -14.20 -9.58 9.08
CA CYS A 49 -13.16 -9.88 8.10
C CYS A 49 -12.53 -11.25 8.35
N ARG A 50 -12.21 -11.97 7.27
CA ARG A 50 -11.40 -13.18 7.28
C ARG A 50 -10.37 -13.07 6.18
N PHE A 51 -9.11 -13.27 6.55
CA PHE A 51 -8.04 -13.41 5.58
C PHE A 51 -7.87 -14.87 5.18
N PHE A 52 -7.46 -15.07 3.94
CA PHE A 52 -7.22 -16.38 3.37
C PHE A 52 -5.77 -16.44 2.92
N HIS A 53 -5.07 -17.48 3.35
CA HIS A 53 -3.79 -17.84 2.76
C HIS A 53 -4.07 -18.56 1.45
N VAL A 54 -3.43 -18.10 0.38
CA VAL A 54 -3.58 -18.62 -0.98
C VAL A 54 -2.21 -18.99 -1.53
N ALA A 55 -2.18 -19.76 -2.62
CA ALA A 55 -0.93 -20.10 -3.29
C ALA A 55 -0.25 -18.85 -3.86
N SER A 56 1.08 -18.90 -4.04
CA SER A 56 1.87 -17.76 -4.52
C SER A 56 1.48 -17.29 -5.92
N ASP A 57 0.94 -18.17 -6.75
CA ASP A 57 0.45 -17.94 -8.12
C ASP A 57 -1.04 -17.55 -8.17
N TYR A 58 -1.66 -17.23 -7.03
CA TYR A 58 -3.09 -16.88 -6.93
C TYR A 58 -3.53 -15.80 -7.94
N TYR A 59 -2.68 -14.81 -8.20
CA TYR A 59 -2.98 -13.72 -9.12
C TYR A 59 -2.84 -14.09 -10.61
N ASP A 60 -2.37 -15.30 -10.93
CA ASP A 60 -2.34 -15.84 -12.29
C ASP A 60 -3.58 -16.68 -12.61
N TRP A 61 -4.37 -17.05 -11.59
CA TRP A 61 -5.54 -17.90 -11.75
C TRP A 61 -6.74 -17.18 -12.40
N PRO A 62 -7.66 -17.89 -13.06
CA PRO A 62 -8.95 -17.32 -13.48
C PRO A 62 -9.77 -16.80 -12.29
N TYR A 63 -10.61 -15.78 -12.50
CA TYR A 63 -11.39 -15.15 -11.43
C TYR A 63 -12.35 -16.12 -10.74
N GLU A 64 -12.92 -17.09 -11.46
CA GLU A 64 -13.80 -18.11 -10.91
C GLU A 64 -13.09 -18.98 -9.87
N GLN A 65 -11.82 -19.32 -10.13
CA GLN A 65 -11.00 -20.11 -9.23
C GLN A 65 -10.63 -19.29 -7.98
N ARG A 66 -10.25 -18.02 -8.17
CA ARG A 66 -9.99 -17.09 -7.06
C ARG A 66 -11.20 -16.96 -6.15
N ALA A 67 -12.38 -16.70 -6.73
CA ALA A 67 -13.65 -16.60 -5.99
C ALA A 67 -13.95 -17.86 -5.19
N ARG A 68 -13.76 -19.04 -5.80
CA ARG A 68 -14.01 -20.33 -5.14
C ARG A 68 -13.13 -20.54 -3.91
N VAL A 69 -11.82 -20.28 -4.01
CA VAL A 69 -10.88 -20.43 -2.88
C VAL A 69 -11.18 -19.44 -1.75
N MET A 70 -11.64 -18.24 -2.09
CA MET A 70 -12.03 -17.21 -1.12
C MET A 70 -13.45 -17.44 -0.54
N GLY A 71 -14.18 -18.47 -1.00
CA GLY A 71 -15.57 -18.73 -0.58
C GLY A 71 -16.58 -17.69 -1.06
N CYS A 72 -16.25 -16.95 -2.13
CA CYS A 72 -17.14 -15.94 -2.70
C CYS A 72 -18.31 -16.59 -3.47
N PRO A 73 -19.55 -16.07 -3.36
CA PRO A 73 -20.69 -16.58 -4.11
C PRO A 73 -20.58 -16.41 -5.64
N SER A 74 -19.83 -15.41 -6.10
CA SER A 74 -19.59 -15.13 -7.53
C SER A 74 -18.35 -14.24 -7.72
N THR A 75 -17.88 -14.10 -8.96
CA THR A 75 -16.76 -13.20 -9.33
C THR A 75 -17.05 -11.73 -9.03
N PHE A 76 -18.32 -11.31 -9.02
CA PHE A 76 -18.74 -9.95 -8.62
C PHE A 76 -18.39 -9.60 -7.17
N HIS A 77 -18.10 -10.58 -6.31
CA HIS A 77 -17.66 -10.33 -4.94
C HIS A 77 -16.15 -10.12 -4.83
N LEU A 78 -15.39 -10.38 -5.90
CA LEU A 78 -13.97 -10.08 -5.94
C LEU A 78 -13.78 -8.59 -6.22
N CYS A 79 -12.90 -7.97 -5.43
CA CYS A 79 -12.50 -6.58 -5.58
C CYS A 79 -11.01 -6.48 -5.90
N LYS A 80 -10.64 -5.41 -6.59
CA LYS A 80 -9.27 -4.95 -6.76
C LYS A 80 -9.12 -3.55 -6.22
N THR A 81 -7.92 -3.24 -5.77
CA THR A 81 -7.54 -1.90 -5.35
C THR A 81 -6.77 -1.23 -6.48
N LEU A 82 -7.12 0.01 -6.77
CA LEU A 82 -6.45 0.84 -7.75
C LEU A 82 -6.00 2.14 -7.08
N VAL A 83 -4.78 2.58 -7.38
CA VAL A 83 -4.29 3.90 -7.00
C VAL A 83 -4.59 4.87 -8.13
N PHE A 84 -5.33 5.92 -7.83
CA PHE A 84 -5.59 7.03 -8.76
C PHE A 84 -4.77 8.25 -8.36
N GLU A 85 -4.21 8.94 -9.34
CA GLU A 85 -3.58 10.25 -9.18
C GLU A 85 -4.49 11.34 -9.76
N ASN A 86 -4.69 12.41 -9.00
CA ASN A 86 -5.24 13.66 -9.51
C ASN A 86 -4.13 14.45 -10.24
N THR A 87 -4.07 14.31 -11.55
CA THR A 87 -3.05 14.94 -12.40
C THR A 87 -3.16 16.47 -12.52
N LYS A 88 -4.26 17.05 -12.00
CA LYS A 88 -4.47 18.51 -11.90
C LYS A 88 -4.29 19.04 -10.48
N TRP A 89 -3.89 18.18 -9.56
CA TRP A 89 -3.58 18.59 -8.19
C TRP A 89 -2.42 19.58 -8.16
N LYS A 90 -2.48 20.48 -7.19
CA LYS A 90 -1.43 21.44 -6.88
C LYS A 90 -1.20 21.38 -5.37
N GLN A 91 0.06 21.40 -4.96
CA GLN A 91 0.40 21.44 -3.54
C GLN A 91 -0.19 22.69 -2.92
N ASP A 92 -0.89 22.46 -1.81
CA ASP A 92 -1.35 23.50 -0.91
C ASP A 92 -0.40 23.47 0.29
N GLU A 93 0.33 24.55 0.53
CA GLU A 93 1.31 24.65 1.62
C GLU A 93 0.64 24.53 3.00
N SER A 94 -0.68 24.74 3.08
CA SER A 94 -1.45 24.57 4.32
C SER A 94 -1.84 23.13 4.64
N LYS A 95 -1.65 22.20 3.69
CA LYS A 95 -2.00 20.78 3.84
C LYS A 95 -0.75 19.91 3.93
N ALA A 96 -0.94 18.69 4.42
CA ALA A 96 0.09 17.66 4.32
C ALA A 96 0.53 17.46 2.86
N VAL A 97 1.79 17.05 2.68
CA VAL A 97 2.36 16.78 1.36
C VAL A 97 1.48 15.77 0.62
N ASP A 98 1.17 16.07 -0.64
CA ASP A 98 0.34 15.22 -1.51
C ASP A 98 -1.08 14.91 -0.97
N ALA A 99 -1.58 15.67 0.01
CA ALA A 99 -2.95 15.54 0.50
C ALA A 99 -3.94 15.70 -0.67
N ASP A 100 -4.84 14.73 -0.82
CA ASP A 100 -5.83 14.63 -1.90
C ASP A 100 -5.26 14.40 -3.32
N ARG A 101 -3.95 14.20 -3.46
CA ARG A 101 -3.32 13.88 -4.76
C ARG A 101 -3.57 12.44 -5.17
N TYR A 102 -3.35 11.50 -4.26
CA TYR A 102 -3.49 10.07 -4.52
C TYR A 102 -4.71 9.50 -3.80
N TRP A 103 -5.43 8.61 -4.48
CA TRP A 103 -6.67 8.02 -4.03
C TRP A 103 -6.59 6.50 -4.15
N CYS A 104 -6.73 5.80 -3.04
CA CYS A 104 -6.95 4.36 -3.01
C CYS A 104 -8.43 4.08 -3.29
N VAL A 105 -8.73 3.39 -4.38
CA VAL A 105 -10.10 3.11 -4.83
C VAL A 105 -10.28 1.60 -4.96
N ILE A 106 -11.24 1.07 -4.20
CA ILE A 106 -11.61 -0.34 -4.22
C ILE A 106 -12.82 -0.51 -5.14
N VAL A 107 -12.70 -1.37 -6.13
CA VAL A 107 -13.76 -1.66 -7.11
C VAL A 107 -13.87 -3.16 -7.36
N GLN A 108 -15.04 -3.62 -7.80
CA GLN A 108 -15.21 -5.00 -8.22
C GLN A 108 -14.33 -5.30 -9.46
N TYR A 109 -13.87 -6.54 -9.60
CA TYR A 109 -13.20 -6.99 -10.82
C TYR A 109 -14.14 -6.93 -12.03
N GLU A 110 -15.41 -7.23 -11.78
CA GLU A 110 -16.48 -7.11 -12.76
C GLU A 110 -16.83 -5.64 -12.99
N GLY A 111 -16.54 -5.13 -14.18
CA GLY A 111 -16.91 -3.79 -14.62
C GLY A 111 -15.77 -2.77 -14.61
N ALA A 112 -15.98 -1.71 -15.38
CA ALA A 112 -15.05 -0.59 -15.48
C ALA A 112 -15.37 0.49 -14.45
N VAL A 113 -14.33 1.16 -13.94
CA VAL A 113 -14.50 2.29 -13.02
C VAL A 113 -15.15 3.45 -13.75
N ASN A 114 -16.28 3.94 -13.22
CA ASN A 114 -16.89 5.16 -13.72
C ASN A 114 -16.14 6.39 -13.20
N ILE A 115 -15.16 6.85 -13.98
CA ILE A 115 -14.29 7.98 -13.62
C ILE A 115 -15.08 9.25 -13.32
N THR A 116 -16.16 9.53 -14.07
CA THR A 116 -16.99 10.72 -13.85
C THR A 116 -17.65 10.73 -12.46
N LYS A 117 -18.15 9.57 -12.01
CA LYS A 117 -18.71 9.40 -10.66
C LYS A 117 -17.62 9.49 -9.60
N LEU A 118 -16.45 8.88 -9.84
CA LEU A 118 -15.32 8.94 -8.92
C LEU A 118 -14.83 10.37 -8.72
N GLU A 119 -14.59 11.12 -9.81
CA GLU A 119 -14.20 12.53 -9.74
C GLU A 119 -15.27 13.38 -9.05
N LYS A 120 -16.56 13.04 -9.20
CA LYS A 120 -17.64 13.71 -8.45
C LYS A 120 -17.50 13.47 -6.95
N ALA A 121 -17.32 12.23 -6.52
CA ALA A 121 -17.14 11.89 -5.11
C ALA A 121 -15.90 12.57 -4.50
N VAL A 122 -14.78 12.61 -5.24
CA VAL A 122 -13.56 13.30 -4.80
C VAL A 122 -13.79 14.80 -4.61
N ARG A 123 -14.52 15.47 -5.53
CA ARG A 123 -14.86 16.89 -5.38
C ARG A 123 -15.75 17.15 -4.18
N GLU A 124 -16.74 16.30 -3.94
CA GLU A 124 -17.64 16.42 -2.79
C GLU A 124 -16.89 16.26 -1.46
N LYS A 125 -15.88 15.37 -1.42
CA LYS A 125 -15.06 15.15 -0.22
C LYS A 125 -14.02 16.25 0.02
N THR A 126 -13.44 16.81 -1.03
CA THR A 126 -12.32 17.76 -0.93
C THR A 126 -12.73 19.23 -1.05
N GLY A 127 -13.94 19.51 -1.55
CA GLY A 127 -14.35 20.86 -1.97
C GLY A 127 -13.68 21.33 -3.26
N ALA A 128 -12.91 20.49 -3.95
CA ALA A 128 -12.18 20.87 -5.15
C ALA A 128 -13.11 21.22 -6.32
N SER A 129 -12.69 22.17 -7.15
CA SER A 129 -13.40 22.52 -8.37
C SER A 129 -13.28 21.43 -9.45
N ARG A 130 -14.21 21.43 -10.41
CA ARG A 130 -14.14 20.53 -11.58
C ARG A 130 -12.84 20.68 -12.37
N LYS A 131 -12.28 21.89 -12.48
CA LYS A 131 -11.03 22.14 -13.20
C LYS A 131 -9.79 21.60 -12.46
N ALA A 132 -9.89 21.46 -11.14
CA ALA A 132 -8.82 20.99 -10.27
C ALA A 132 -8.88 19.48 -9.99
N THR A 133 -9.83 18.76 -10.59
CA THR A 133 -10.02 17.32 -10.38
C THR A 133 -9.92 16.60 -11.71
N HIS A 134 -8.86 15.84 -11.90
CA HIS A 134 -8.71 14.95 -13.04
C HIS A 134 -7.99 13.66 -12.66
N LEU A 135 -8.76 12.59 -12.50
CA LEU A 135 -8.24 11.33 -11.97
C LEU A 135 -7.79 10.39 -13.09
N ARG A 136 -6.58 9.88 -12.95
CA ARG A 136 -5.97 8.83 -13.79
C ARG A 136 -5.43 7.72 -12.91
N ILE A 137 -5.38 6.50 -13.44
CA ILE A 137 -4.69 5.41 -12.72
C ILE A 137 -3.21 5.81 -12.63
N ALA A 138 -2.65 5.70 -11.43
CA ALA A 138 -1.24 6.00 -11.20
C ALA A 138 -0.35 5.01 -11.96
N PRO A 139 0.81 5.45 -12.49
CA PRO A 139 1.80 4.55 -13.06
C PRO A 139 2.21 3.44 -12.08
N ALA A 140 2.61 2.27 -12.61
CA ALA A 140 2.96 1.11 -11.78
C ALA A 140 4.09 1.42 -10.79
N GLU A 141 5.10 2.15 -11.23
CA GLU A 141 6.24 2.58 -10.42
C GLU A 141 5.78 3.45 -9.25
N LYS A 142 4.87 4.39 -9.51
CA LYS A 142 4.33 5.27 -8.47
C LYS A 142 3.40 4.54 -7.52
N SER A 143 2.60 3.61 -8.04
CA SER A 143 1.77 2.73 -7.20
C SER A 143 2.63 1.88 -6.27
N TYR A 144 3.74 1.34 -6.77
CA TYR A 144 4.69 0.57 -5.96
C TYR A 144 5.36 1.45 -4.90
N GLU A 145 5.83 2.65 -5.26
CA GLU A 145 6.41 3.60 -4.30
C GLU A 145 5.45 3.96 -3.17
N LEU A 146 4.16 4.15 -3.49
CA LEU A 146 3.14 4.54 -2.52
C LEU A 146 2.65 3.39 -1.63
N THR A 147 2.67 2.16 -2.13
CA THR A 147 1.97 1.04 -1.49
C THR A 147 2.87 -0.13 -1.09
N GLY A 148 4.06 -0.23 -1.67
CA GLY A 148 4.94 -1.40 -1.54
C GLY A 148 4.45 -2.66 -2.28
N PHE A 149 3.29 -2.61 -2.93
CA PHE A 149 2.73 -3.75 -3.65
C PHE A 149 3.01 -3.67 -5.15
N ILE A 150 3.38 -4.82 -5.71
CA ILE A 150 3.53 -4.98 -7.16
C ILE A 150 2.17 -4.83 -7.87
N THR A 151 2.23 -4.55 -9.16
CA THR A 151 1.06 -4.45 -10.04
C THR A 151 0.14 -5.67 -9.87
N ASN A 152 -1.17 -5.44 -9.83
CA ASN A 152 -2.24 -6.43 -9.60
C ASN A 152 -2.32 -7.05 -8.20
N ALA A 153 -1.40 -6.73 -7.28
CA ALA A 153 -1.41 -7.22 -5.91
C ALA A 153 -1.60 -6.12 -4.86
N VAL A 154 -2.06 -4.93 -5.26
CA VAL A 154 -2.29 -3.81 -4.35
C VAL A 154 -3.37 -4.17 -3.33
N SER A 155 -2.99 -4.22 -2.05
CA SER A 155 -3.90 -4.43 -0.93
C SER A 155 -4.40 -3.08 -0.38
N PRO A 156 -5.69 -2.98 0.04
CA PRO A 156 -6.19 -1.78 0.71
C PRO A 156 -5.83 -1.72 2.21
N VAL A 157 -5.25 -2.80 2.77
CA VAL A 157 -4.83 -2.95 4.16
C VAL A 157 -3.44 -3.58 4.26
#